data_AF-A0A929EYQ9-F1
#
_entry.id   AF-A0A929EYQ9-F1
#
_cell.length_a   1.000
_cell.length_b   1.000
_cell.length_c   1.000
_cell.angle_alpha   90.00
_cell.angle_beta   90.00
_cell.angle_gamma   90.00
#
_symmetry.space_group_name_H-M   'P 1'
#
loop_
_entity.id
_entity.type
_entity.pdbx_description
1 polymer ?
#
loop_
_entity_poly.entity_id
_entity_poly.type
_entity_poly.pdbx_seq_one_letter_code
_entity_poly.pdbx_strand_id
1 'polypeptide(L)'
;MMASHGLQDGATIAIVGGGPAGSFQAIHLLNQARQHGRQIRVVIFERRRHPLGGQTDSLSGPYEGCPMCAGGISPCMNDALEDLGIILPDNVIQSRITTITLQGSWKHIHLPVPNGRKMLSVYRGALPFGQHANHESFDSVLLNYATLHGAELIGQKINHAFHDDNGRPTLCYTDNDSEARLTADFVVFACG
;
A
#
# COMPACT_ATOMS: atom_id res chain seq x y z
N MET A 1 19.26 29.29 -0.29
CA MET A 1 17.83 29.22 0.09
C MET A 1 17.16 28.22 -0.82
N MET A 2 16.95 26.98 -0.37
CA MET A 2 16.13 26.05 -1.15
C MET A 2 14.67 26.42 -0.89
N ALA A 3 14.01 27.02 -1.87
CA ALA A 3 12.59 27.29 -1.81
C ALA A 3 11.87 25.95 -1.67
N SER A 4 11.24 25.71 -0.52
CA SER A 4 10.34 24.59 -0.31
C SER A 4 9.10 24.82 -1.17
N HIS A 5 9.14 24.34 -2.41
CA HIS A 5 7.98 24.34 -3.28
C HIS A 5 7.03 23.26 -2.79
N GLY A 6 5.95 23.67 -2.12
CA GLY A 6 4.85 22.76 -1.82
C GLY A 6 4.25 22.18 -3.12
N LEU A 7 3.65 21.00 -3.03
CA LEU A 7 2.93 20.38 -4.14
C LEU A 7 1.86 21.34 -4.66
N GLN A 8 1.95 21.64 -5.96
CA GLN A 8 1.02 22.52 -6.66
C GLN A 8 -0.33 21.83 -6.87
N ASP A 9 -1.37 22.63 -7.12
CA ASP A 9 -2.64 22.08 -7.59
C ASP A 9 -2.43 21.43 -8.97
N GLY A 10 -3.08 20.28 -9.19
CA GLY A 10 -2.87 19.43 -10.37
C GLY A 10 -1.60 18.60 -10.36
N ALA A 11 -0.81 18.61 -9.26
CA ALA A 11 0.44 17.84 -9.20
C ALA A 11 0.20 16.34 -9.35
N THR A 12 1.09 15.68 -10.08
CA THR A 12 1.14 14.23 -10.22
C THR A 12 2.15 13.66 -9.24
N ILE A 13 1.71 12.74 -8.38
CA ILE A 13 2.54 12.03 -7.41
C ILE A 13 2.55 10.56 -7.79
N ALA A 14 3.73 9.99 -8.00
CA ALA A 14 3.87 8.56 -8.23
C ALA A 14 4.34 7.85 -6.95
N ILE A 15 3.79 6.68 -6.68
CA ILE A 15 4.14 5.83 -5.54
C ILE A 15 4.56 4.48 -6.09
N VAL A 16 5.79 4.06 -5.82
CA VAL A 16 6.34 2.77 -6.26
C VAL A 16 6.23 1.76 -5.12
N GLY A 17 5.32 0.79 -5.25
CA GLY A 17 4.96 -0.19 -4.23
C GLY A 17 3.58 0.08 -3.64
N GLY A 18 2.66 -0.89 -3.76
CA GLY A 18 1.27 -0.81 -3.31
C GLY A 18 0.99 -1.49 -1.97
N GLY A 19 2.02 -1.97 -1.27
CA GLY A 19 1.87 -2.42 0.12
C GLY A 19 1.43 -1.29 1.07
N PRO A 20 1.22 -1.55 2.36
CA PRO A 20 0.77 -0.59 3.37
C PRO A 20 1.48 0.75 3.34
N ALA A 21 2.81 0.80 3.24
CA ALA A 21 3.52 2.07 3.20
C ALA A 21 3.03 2.95 2.02
N GLY A 22 2.94 2.37 0.82
CA GLY A 22 2.47 3.10 -0.36
C GLY A 22 0.97 3.38 -0.33
N SER A 23 0.16 2.41 0.08
CA SER A 23 -1.30 2.55 0.17
C SER A 23 -1.73 3.58 1.22
N PHE A 24 -1.15 3.54 2.42
CA PHE A 24 -1.39 4.57 3.43
C PHE A 24 -0.92 5.95 2.97
N GLN A 25 0.24 6.02 2.30
CA GLN A 25 0.74 7.28 1.77
C GLN A 25 -0.22 7.88 0.74
N ALA A 26 -0.78 7.05 -0.15
CA ALA A 26 -1.78 7.48 -1.13
C ALA A 26 -3.04 8.02 -0.47
N ILE A 27 -3.62 7.25 0.46
CA ILE A 27 -4.83 7.64 1.20
C ILE A 27 -4.58 8.95 1.95
N HIS A 28 -3.45 9.07 2.64
CA HIS A 28 -3.10 10.27 3.38
C HIS A 28 -2.95 11.49 2.48
N LEU A 29 -2.22 11.37 1.36
CA LEU A 29 -2.04 12.46 0.39
C LEU A 29 -3.39 12.93 -0.17
N LEU A 30 -4.25 11.99 -0.58
CA LEU A 30 -5.56 12.29 -1.16
C LEU A 30 -6.48 12.95 -0.13
N ASN A 31 -6.47 12.47 1.11
CA ASN A 31 -7.27 13.07 2.19
C ASN A 31 -6.76 14.49 2.54
N GLN A 32 -5.44 14.69 2.65
CA GLN A 32 -4.86 16.00 2.91
C GLN A 32 -5.14 16.98 1.76
N ALA A 33 -4.99 16.54 0.51
CA ALA A 33 -5.30 17.38 -0.65
C ALA A 33 -6.77 17.83 -0.63
N ARG A 34 -7.71 16.92 -0.38
CA ARG A 34 -9.15 17.26 -0.23
C ARG A 34 -9.40 18.25 0.90
N GLN A 35 -8.79 18.04 2.07
CA GLN A 35 -8.92 18.95 3.22
C GLN A 35 -8.42 20.37 2.90
N HIS A 36 -7.43 20.49 2.03
CA HIS A 36 -6.88 21.77 1.56
C HIS A 36 -7.50 22.28 0.26
N GLY A 37 -8.56 21.65 -0.26
CA GLY A 37 -9.22 22.05 -1.51
C GLY A 37 -8.34 21.93 -2.75
N ARG A 38 -7.36 21.02 -2.74
CA ARG A 38 -6.45 20.75 -3.85
C ARG A 38 -6.82 19.47 -4.59
N GLN A 39 -6.62 19.48 -5.89
CA GLN A 39 -6.70 18.31 -6.75
C GLN A 39 -5.29 17.83 -7.06
N ILE A 40 -4.99 16.59 -6.70
CA ILE A 40 -3.72 15.94 -7.05
C ILE A 40 -4.03 14.61 -7.73
N ARG A 41 -3.14 14.20 -8.61
CA ARG A 41 -3.19 12.87 -9.23
C ARG A 41 -2.21 11.97 -8.50
N VAL A 42 -2.69 10.90 -7.89
CA VAL A 42 -1.84 9.90 -7.21
C VAL A 42 -1.85 8.61 -8.01
N VAL A 43 -0.68 8.17 -8.47
CA VAL A 43 -0.51 6.94 -9.27
C VAL A 43 0.34 5.95 -8.50
N ILE A 44 -0.20 4.77 -8.21
CA ILE A 44 0.48 3.69 -7.51
C ILE A 44 0.93 2.64 -8.53
N PHE A 45 2.20 2.25 -8.47
CA PHE A 45 2.75 1.11 -9.21
C PHE A 45 2.84 -0.11 -8.29
N GLU A 46 2.12 -1.17 -8.60
CA GLU A 46 2.18 -2.43 -7.86
C GLU A 46 2.21 -3.62 -8.83
N ARG A 47 3.40 -4.18 -9.04
CA ARG A 47 3.62 -5.35 -9.91
C ARG A 47 2.81 -6.57 -9.50
N ARG A 48 2.43 -6.68 -8.21
CA ARG A 48 1.64 -7.80 -7.70
C ARG A 48 0.16 -7.71 -8.09
N ARG A 49 -0.32 -6.58 -8.65
CA ARG A 49 -1.68 -6.41 -9.17
C ARG A 49 -1.74 -6.50 -10.71
N HIS A 50 -0.75 -7.16 -11.33
CA HIS A 50 -0.71 -7.29 -12.80
C HIS A 50 -1.95 -8.00 -13.35
N PRO A 51 -2.58 -7.52 -14.44
CA PRO A 51 -3.69 -8.21 -15.09
C PRO A 51 -3.30 -9.64 -15.54
N LEU A 52 -4.11 -10.64 -15.18
CA LEU A 52 -3.89 -12.01 -15.65
C LEU A 52 -4.47 -12.17 -17.07
N GLY A 53 -3.62 -12.50 -18.03
CA GLY A 53 -3.98 -13.04 -19.34
C GLY A 53 -4.87 -12.16 -20.22
N GLY A 54 -4.28 -11.24 -20.98
CA GLY A 54 -4.86 -10.65 -22.21
C GLY A 54 -6.20 -9.90 -22.10
N GLN A 55 -6.82 -9.83 -20.92
CA GLN A 55 -8.04 -9.07 -20.69
C GLN A 55 -7.66 -7.63 -20.39
N THR A 56 -7.92 -6.78 -21.39
CA THR A 56 -7.63 -5.34 -21.46
C THR A 56 -8.57 -4.46 -20.65
N ASP A 57 -9.58 -5.05 -19.99
CA ASP A 57 -10.71 -4.28 -19.45
C ASP A 57 -10.62 -4.07 -17.92
N SER A 58 -9.60 -4.62 -17.25
CA SER A 58 -9.33 -4.35 -15.85
C SER A 58 -7.85 -4.04 -15.64
N LEU A 59 -7.56 -2.79 -15.28
CA LEU A 59 -6.23 -2.26 -14.96
C LEU A 59 -5.57 -2.93 -13.73
N SER A 60 -6.18 -3.97 -13.15
CA SER A 60 -5.73 -4.64 -11.92
C SER A 60 -6.21 -6.09 -11.88
N GLY A 61 -5.27 -7.05 -11.98
CA GLY A 61 -5.52 -8.48 -11.75
C GLY A 61 -5.58 -8.82 -10.26
N PRO A 62 -5.69 -10.11 -9.88
CA PRO A 62 -5.62 -10.51 -8.46
C PRO A 62 -4.27 -10.11 -7.85
N TYR A 63 -4.23 -9.92 -6.53
CA TYR A 63 -2.97 -9.64 -5.84
C TYR A 63 -2.15 -10.92 -5.72
N GLU A 64 -0.97 -10.96 -6.35
CA GLU A 64 -0.13 -12.14 -6.44
C GLU A 64 1.14 -12.03 -5.60
N GLY A 65 1.61 -13.20 -5.15
CA GLY A 65 2.87 -13.33 -4.44
C GLY A 65 2.76 -13.08 -2.93
N CYS A 66 3.62 -13.79 -2.21
CA CYS A 66 3.76 -13.68 -0.77
C CYS A 66 5.02 -12.86 -0.46
N PRO A 67 4.93 -11.72 0.24
CA PRO A 67 6.12 -11.06 0.82
C PRO A 67 6.76 -11.88 1.95
N MET A 68 6.29 -13.11 2.21
CA MET A 68 6.72 -13.98 3.32
C MET A 68 6.49 -13.34 4.70
N CYS A 69 5.40 -12.60 4.88
CA CYS A 69 5.13 -11.89 6.13
C CYS A 69 3.73 -12.19 6.67
N ALA A 70 3.69 -12.91 7.80
CA ALA A 70 2.63 -12.72 8.78
C ALA A 70 2.83 -11.34 9.44
N GLY A 71 1.78 -10.53 9.49
CA GLY A 71 1.80 -9.19 10.06
C GLY A 71 1.05 -9.14 11.38
N GLY A 72 1.65 -8.51 12.39
CA GLY A 72 0.96 -8.11 13.61
C GLY A 72 0.46 -6.66 13.48
N ILE A 73 -0.83 -6.44 13.73
CA ILE A 73 -1.44 -5.11 13.77
C ILE A 73 -1.55 -4.71 15.24
N SER A 74 -0.73 -3.74 15.65
CA SER A 74 -0.71 -3.21 17.01
C SER A 74 -2.01 -2.45 17.34
N PRO A 75 -2.31 -2.23 18.63
CA PRO A 75 -3.40 -1.36 19.03
C PRO A 75 -3.37 0.01 18.35
N CYS A 76 -2.20 0.66 18.27
CA CYS A 76 -2.09 1.99 17.68
C CYS A 76 -2.35 1.97 16.16
N MET A 77 -1.97 0.89 15.49
CA MET A 77 -2.26 0.73 14.07
C MET A 77 -3.75 0.46 13.82
N ASN A 78 -4.45 -0.25 14.71
CA ASN A 78 -5.90 -0.39 14.62
C ASN A 78 -6.59 0.97 14.74
N ASP A 79 -6.18 1.83 15.67
CA ASP A 79 -6.71 3.20 15.77
C ASP A 79 -6.48 3.97 14.46
N ALA A 80 -5.27 3.91 13.89
CA ALA A 80 -4.96 4.61 12.65
C ALA A 80 -5.78 4.10 11.45
N LEU A 81 -6.07 2.79 11.39
CA LEU A 81 -6.98 2.23 10.39
C LEU A 81 -8.41 2.77 10.57
N GLU A 82 -8.91 2.79 11.81
CA GLU A 82 -10.24 3.31 12.15
C GLU A 82 -10.36 4.81 11.82
N ASP A 83 -9.34 5.62 12.15
CA ASP A 83 -9.27 7.06 11.82
C ASP A 83 -9.27 7.33 10.31
N LEU A 84 -8.74 6.41 9.52
CA LEU A 84 -8.76 6.47 8.05
C LEU A 84 -10.05 5.89 7.45
N GLY A 85 -10.98 5.39 8.27
CA GLY A 85 -12.21 4.74 7.82
C GLY A 85 -11.98 3.36 7.20
N ILE A 86 -10.84 2.74 7.47
CA ILE A 86 -10.45 1.43 6.94
C ILE A 86 -10.94 0.34 7.87
N ILE A 87 -11.94 -0.42 7.42
CA ILE A 87 -12.46 -1.58 8.13
C ILE A 87 -11.83 -2.83 7.53
N LEU A 88 -11.18 -3.63 8.37
CA LEU A 88 -10.61 -4.92 7.97
C LEU A 88 -11.70 -6.01 7.96
N PRO A 89 -11.91 -6.68 6.82
CA PRO A 89 -12.79 -7.84 6.74
C PRO A 89 -12.34 -8.99 7.64
N ASP A 90 -13.29 -9.75 8.20
CA ASP A 90 -12.96 -10.88 9.09
C ASP A 90 -12.15 -11.99 8.39
N ASN A 91 -12.30 -12.17 7.08
CA ASN A 91 -11.52 -13.14 6.29
C ASN A 91 -10.05 -12.75 6.09
N VAL A 92 -9.67 -11.51 6.41
CA VAL A 92 -8.27 -11.03 6.40
C VAL A 92 -7.60 -11.30 7.75
N ILE A 93 -8.37 -11.24 8.84
CA ILE A 93 -7.90 -11.41 10.21
C ILE A 93 -7.59 -12.89 10.46
N GLN A 94 -6.32 -13.21 10.74
CA GLN A 94 -5.89 -14.59 11.03
C GLN A 94 -6.06 -14.95 12.51
N SER A 95 -5.84 -14.00 13.41
CA SER A 95 -6.10 -14.19 14.84
C SER A 95 -6.29 -12.86 15.57
N ARG A 96 -6.97 -12.93 16.72
CA ARG A 96 -7.08 -11.83 17.68
C ARG A 96 -6.11 -12.11 18.82
N ILE A 97 -5.09 -11.27 18.96
CA ILE A 97 -4.03 -11.43 19.95
C ILE A 97 -4.53 -10.85 21.27
N THR A 98 -4.47 -11.65 22.34
CA THR A 98 -4.87 -11.24 23.69
C THR A 98 -3.67 -10.88 24.58
N THR A 99 -2.50 -11.47 24.31
CA THR A 99 -1.28 -11.30 25.10
C THR A 99 -0.04 -11.43 24.22
N ILE A 100 0.94 -10.54 24.42
CA ILE A 100 2.30 -10.70 23.93
C ILE A 100 3.16 -11.27 25.06
N THR A 101 3.94 -12.32 24.81
CA THR A 101 4.88 -12.85 25.81
C THR A 101 6.30 -12.47 25.43
N LEU A 102 6.97 -11.68 26.26
CA LEU A 102 8.41 -11.44 26.15
C LEU A 102 9.15 -12.60 26.79
N GLN A 103 9.87 -13.36 25.97
CA GLN A 103 10.65 -14.53 26.38
C GLN A 103 12.04 -14.07 26.83
N GLY A 104 12.27 -13.98 28.14
CA GLY A 104 13.61 -13.82 28.71
C GLY A 104 14.20 -15.16 29.13
N SER A 105 15.53 -15.23 29.21
CA SER A 105 16.26 -16.47 29.57
C SER A 105 15.95 -16.99 30.98
N TRP A 106 15.49 -16.12 31.88
CA TRP A 106 15.19 -16.46 33.28
C TRP A 106 13.72 -16.23 33.66
N LYS A 107 13.03 -15.30 33.00
CA LYS A 107 11.62 -14.98 33.25
C LYS A 107 10.92 -14.62 31.96
N HIS A 108 9.63 -14.92 31.92
CA HIS A 108 8.74 -14.48 30.86
C HIS A 108 7.87 -13.33 31.39
N ILE A 109 7.65 -12.32 30.57
CA ILE A 109 6.77 -11.21 30.89
C ILE A 109 5.56 -11.31 29.96
N HIS A 110 4.37 -11.41 30.56
CA HIS A 110 3.12 -11.40 29.82
C HIS A 110 2.59 -9.97 29.76
N LEU A 111 2.41 -9.46 28.55
CA LEU A 111 1.87 -8.15 28.25
C LEU A 111 0.47 -8.35 27.65
N PRO A 112 -0.60 -8.30 28.46
CA PRO A 112 -1.96 -8.36 27.94
C PRO A 112 -2.24 -7.14 27.06
N VAL A 113 -3.06 -7.32 26.03
CA VAL A 113 -3.57 -6.18 25.25
C VAL A 113 -4.47 -5.33 26.16
N PRO A 114 -4.33 -3.99 26.18
CA PRO A 114 -5.12 -3.14 27.05
C PRO A 114 -6.63 -3.28 26.83
N ASN A 115 -7.42 -3.15 27.89
CA ASN A 115 -8.88 -3.24 27.81
C ASN A 115 -9.45 -2.25 26.79
N GLY A 116 -10.39 -2.71 25.97
CA GLY A 116 -11.01 -1.91 24.90
C GLY A 116 -10.15 -1.73 23.65
N ARG A 117 -8.92 -2.26 23.63
CA ARG A 117 -8.02 -2.22 22.47
C ARG A 117 -7.98 -3.56 21.76
N LYS A 118 -7.60 -3.53 20.47
CA LYS A 118 -7.47 -4.73 19.63
C LYS A 118 -6.03 -4.89 19.19
N MET A 119 -5.56 -6.14 19.12
CA MET A 119 -4.35 -6.50 18.41
C MET A 119 -4.67 -7.70 17.52
N LEU A 120 -4.26 -7.65 16.26
CA LEU A 120 -4.68 -8.62 15.24
C LEU A 120 -3.44 -9.22 14.57
N SER A 121 -3.59 -10.40 13.99
CA SER A 121 -2.64 -10.90 12.99
C SER A 121 -3.32 -10.99 11.62
N VAL A 122 -2.54 -10.78 10.57
CA VAL A 122 -2.97 -10.81 9.16
C VAL A 122 -1.90 -11.48 8.31
N TYR A 123 -2.26 -11.95 7.12
CA TYR A 123 -1.27 -12.20 6.07
C TYR A 123 -1.15 -10.99 5.17
N ARG A 124 0.10 -10.60 4.86
CA ARG A 124 0.40 -9.40 4.08
C ARG A 124 0.12 -9.58 2.59
N GLY A 125 0.49 -10.72 2.01
CA GLY A 125 0.25 -11.02 0.59
C GLY A 125 -0.52 -12.32 0.40
N ALA A 126 -0.48 -12.84 -0.83
CA ALA A 126 -1.12 -14.11 -1.14
C ALA A 126 -0.52 -15.26 -0.31
N LEU A 127 -1.35 -16.27 -0.02
CA LEU A 127 -0.89 -17.51 0.62
C LEU A 127 0.14 -18.23 -0.27
N PRO A 128 0.95 -19.15 0.30
CA PRO A 128 1.83 -20.00 -0.50
C PRO A 128 1.09 -20.65 -1.67
N PHE A 129 1.79 -20.81 -2.79
CA PHE A 129 1.26 -21.37 -4.03
C PHE A 129 0.56 -22.72 -3.77
N GLY A 130 -0.67 -22.88 -4.26
CA GLY A 130 -1.49 -24.10 -4.10
C GLY A 130 -2.50 -24.07 -2.95
N GLN A 131 -2.58 -23.00 -2.16
CA GLN A 131 -3.66 -22.81 -1.19
C GLN A 131 -4.82 -22.01 -1.83
N HIS A 132 -5.95 -22.69 -2.07
CA HIS A 132 -7.14 -22.16 -2.77
C HIS A 132 -8.23 -21.68 -1.81
N ALA A 133 -7.89 -21.18 -0.63
CA ALA A 133 -8.87 -20.45 0.17
C ALA A 133 -9.11 -19.08 -0.50
N ASN A 134 -10.36 -18.59 -0.49
CA ASN A 134 -10.69 -17.19 -0.79
C ASN A 134 -10.04 -16.28 0.26
N HIS A 135 -8.72 -16.09 0.14
CA HIS A 135 -7.92 -15.32 1.05
C HIS A 135 -7.66 -13.95 0.46
N GLU A 136 -8.21 -12.92 1.09
CA GLU A 136 -7.86 -11.55 0.80
C GLU A 136 -6.69 -11.14 1.72
N SER A 137 -5.63 -10.61 1.12
CA SER A 137 -4.45 -10.18 1.87
C SER A 137 -4.62 -8.76 2.40
N PHE A 138 -3.92 -8.44 3.49
CA PHE A 138 -3.90 -7.09 4.05
C PHE A 138 -3.42 -6.04 3.04
N ASP A 139 -2.42 -6.36 2.22
CA ASP A 139 -1.90 -5.42 1.20
C ASP A 139 -2.93 -5.17 0.10
N SER A 140 -3.65 -6.22 -0.30
CA SER A 140 -4.73 -6.08 -1.28
C SER A 140 -5.87 -5.20 -0.74
N VAL A 141 -6.27 -5.40 0.52
CA VAL A 141 -7.29 -4.55 1.16
C VAL A 141 -6.85 -3.09 1.17
N LEU A 142 -5.65 -2.80 1.66
CA LEU A 142 -5.17 -1.41 1.73
C LEU A 142 -5.06 -0.76 0.36
N LEU A 143 -4.61 -1.52 -0.64
CA LEU A 143 -4.53 -1.04 -2.01
C LEU A 143 -5.91 -0.76 -2.60
N ASN A 144 -6.92 -1.59 -2.29
CA ASN A 144 -8.31 -1.34 -2.66
C ASN A 144 -8.86 -0.07 -1.99
N TYR A 145 -8.54 0.16 -0.71
CA TYR A 145 -8.89 1.43 -0.08
C TYR A 145 -8.20 2.61 -0.76
N ALA A 146 -6.92 2.50 -1.14
CA ALA A 146 -6.24 3.56 -1.86
C ALA A 146 -6.92 3.90 -3.20
N THR A 147 -7.35 2.90 -3.97
CA THR A 147 -8.06 3.12 -5.23
C THR A 147 -9.47 3.69 -5.01
N LEU A 148 -10.21 3.21 -3.99
CA LEU A 148 -11.48 3.81 -3.57
C LEU A 148 -11.34 5.27 -3.14
N HIS A 149 -10.20 5.64 -2.55
CA HIS A 149 -9.86 7.01 -2.21
C HIS A 149 -9.43 7.83 -3.43
N GLY A 150 -9.40 7.27 -4.65
CA GLY A 150 -9.11 7.98 -5.89
C GLY A 150 -7.66 7.86 -6.38
N ALA A 151 -6.86 6.95 -5.83
CA ALA A 151 -5.56 6.63 -6.41
C ALA A 151 -5.74 5.82 -7.71
N GLU A 152 -4.95 6.14 -8.72
CA GLU A 152 -4.82 5.33 -9.93
C GLU A 152 -3.85 4.18 -9.66
N LEU A 153 -4.16 2.99 -10.16
CA LEU A 153 -3.32 1.81 -10.01
C LEU A 153 -2.79 1.35 -11.37
N ILE A 154 -1.47 1.25 -11.47
CA ILE A 154 -0.77 0.62 -12.59
C ILE A 154 -0.14 -0.67 -12.08
N GLY A 155 -0.66 -1.81 -12.56
CA GLY A 155 -0.21 -3.15 -12.18
C GLY A 155 1.17 -3.56 -12.72
N GLN A 156 2.11 -2.62 -12.87
CA GLN A 156 3.40 -2.84 -13.53
C GLN A 156 4.60 -2.60 -12.61
N LYS A 157 5.71 -3.26 -12.95
CA LYS A 157 7.00 -3.04 -12.30
C LYS A 157 7.68 -1.81 -12.92
N ILE A 158 8.24 -0.95 -12.07
CA ILE A 158 9.17 0.10 -12.51
C ILE A 158 10.53 -0.53 -12.86
N ASN A 159 11.01 -0.24 -14.06
CA ASN A 159 12.30 -0.70 -14.58
C ASN A 159 13.41 0.31 -14.25
N HIS A 160 13.13 1.60 -14.47
CA HIS A 160 14.09 2.69 -14.30
C HIS A 160 13.40 3.94 -13.73
N ALA A 161 14.18 4.74 -13.00
CA ALA A 161 13.77 6.07 -12.55
C ALA A 161 14.93 7.05 -12.80
N PHE A 162 14.64 8.20 -13.37
CA PHE A 162 15.63 9.26 -13.65
C PHE A 162 14.96 10.63 -13.57
N HIS A 163 15.74 11.71 -13.63
CA HIS A 163 15.19 13.05 -13.79
C HIS A 163 15.23 13.45 -15.26
N ASP A 164 14.17 14.03 -15.78
CA ASP A 164 14.13 14.58 -17.14
C ASP A 164 15.00 15.85 -17.27
N ASP A 165 15.07 16.41 -18.48
CA ASP A 165 15.84 17.64 -18.75
C ASP A 165 15.37 18.86 -17.92
N ASN A 166 14.15 18.82 -17.39
CA ASN A 166 13.59 19.84 -16.50
C ASN A 166 13.79 19.52 -15.01
N GLY A 167 14.50 18.43 -14.68
CA GLY A 167 14.74 17.99 -13.32
C GLY A 167 13.55 17.29 -12.66
N ARG A 168 12.52 16.87 -13.41
CA ARG A 168 11.34 16.18 -12.87
C ARG A 168 11.56 14.67 -12.84
N PRO A 169 11.19 13.98 -11.74
CA PRO A 169 11.33 12.54 -11.68
C PRO A 169 10.43 11.84 -12.70
N THR A 170 11.01 10.93 -13.47
CA THR A 170 10.35 10.15 -14.51
C THR A 170 10.59 8.66 -14.27
N LEU A 171 9.50 7.88 -14.31
CA LEU A 171 9.49 6.45 -14.09
C LEU A 171 9.23 5.72 -15.42
N CYS A 172 10.05 4.72 -15.75
CA CYS A 172 9.83 3.81 -16.87
C CYS A 172 9.25 2.49 -16.40
N TYR A 173 8.26 1.99 -17.12
CA TYR A 173 7.64 0.68 -16.91
C TYR A 173 7.27 0.07 -18.25
N THR A 174 6.96 -1.22 -18.27
CA THR A 174 6.51 -1.91 -19.48
C THR A 174 4.99 -1.92 -19.53
N ASP A 175 4.43 -1.53 -20.67
CA ASP A 175 3.00 -1.60 -20.96
C ASP A 175 2.81 -2.14 -22.38
N ASN A 176 2.03 -3.21 -22.53
CA ASN A 176 1.81 -3.90 -23.82
C ASN A 176 3.11 -4.13 -24.64
N ASP A 177 4.12 -4.72 -24.00
CA ASP A 177 5.46 -5.00 -24.58
C ASP A 177 6.25 -3.76 -25.07
N SER A 178 5.82 -2.56 -24.71
CA SER A 178 6.48 -1.29 -25.02
C SER A 178 6.93 -0.57 -23.76
N GLU A 179 7.99 0.25 -23.86
CA GLU A 179 8.39 1.12 -22.77
C GLU A 179 7.42 2.30 -22.65
N ALA A 180 6.76 2.42 -21.51
CA ALA A 180 5.95 3.55 -21.12
C ALA A 180 6.67 4.39 -20.05
N ARG A 181 6.31 5.68 -19.98
CA ARG A 181 6.93 6.64 -19.06
C ARG A 181 5.87 7.45 -18.33
N LEU A 182 6.10 7.68 -17.03
CA LEU A 182 5.32 8.60 -16.22
C LEU A 182 6.26 9.63 -15.58
N THR A 183 6.14 10.89 -15.98
CA THR A 183 6.78 12.02 -15.29
C THR A 183 5.87 12.53 -14.18
N ALA A 184 6.43 12.69 -12.99
CA ALA A 184 5.73 13.12 -11.79
C ALA A 184 6.39 14.38 -11.20
N ASP A 185 5.66 15.08 -10.33
CA ASP A 185 6.17 16.20 -9.54
C ASP A 185 6.83 15.71 -8.25
N PHE A 186 6.43 14.53 -7.76
CA PHE A 186 7.03 13.88 -6.61
C PHE A 186 6.90 12.37 -6.72
N VAL A 187 7.91 11.64 -6.23
CA VAL A 187 7.90 10.17 -6.22
C VAL A 187 8.16 9.66 -4.82
N VAL A 188 7.33 8.71 -4.37
CA VAL A 188 7.52 7.95 -3.14
C VAL A 188 7.96 6.54 -3.50
N PHE A 189 9.12 6.11 -2.99
CA PHE A 189 9.56 4.72 -3.11
C PHE A 189 9.17 3.94 -1.84
N ALA A 190 8.17 3.09 -1.96
CA ALA A 190 7.63 2.21 -0.92
C ALA A 190 7.89 0.72 -1.26
N CYS A 191 9.10 0.41 -1.73
CA CYS A 191 9.48 -0.87 -2.34
C CYS A 191 9.84 -1.99 -1.34
N GLY A 192 9.27 -1.96 -0.13
CA GLY A 192 9.56 -2.91 0.96
C GLY A 192 8.88 -4.26 0.84
#